data_AF-A0A842MZ03-F1
#
_entry.id   AF-A0A842MZ03-F1
#
_cell.length_a   1.000
_cell.length_b   1.000
_cell.length_c   1.000
_cell.angle_alpha   90.00
_cell.angle_beta   90.00
_cell.angle_gamma   90.00
#
_symmetry.space_group_name_H-M   'P 1'
#
loop_
_entity.id
_entity.type
_entity.pdbx_description
1 polymer ?
#
loop_
_entity_poly.entity_id
_entity_poly.type
_entity_poly.pdbx_seq_one_letter_code
_entity_poly.pdbx_strand_id
1 'polypeptide(L)'
;MSEKVDMDVKVLSLFIQIYCEKKHGSAEKFHWEPSEKLQDLGVLPRPLLCKDCLGLIEYSANRRRLCPLDPKPTCRNCEIHCYQGDYRDMIREVMRFSGKYFLVYAFRHGLFKESWEIITHFI
;
A
#
# COMPACT_ATOMS: atom_id res chain seq x y z
N MET A 1 2.47 -17.20 -6.24
CA MET A 1 1.29 -16.69 -5.51
C MET A 1 1.65 -15.69 -4.41
N SER A 2 2.80 -15.84 -3.72
CA SER A 2 3.32 -14.85 -2.76
C SER A 2 3.82 -13.56 -3.44
N GLU A 3 4.54 -13.66 -4.56
CA GLU A 3 5.15 -12.48 -5.23
C GLU A 3 4.15 -11.37 -5.59
N LYS A 4 2.95 -11.75 -6.08
CA LYS A 4 1.87 -10.79 -6.39
C LYS A 4 1.32 -10.13 -5.12
N VAL A 5 1.17 -10.90 -4.04
CA VAL A 5 0.75 -10.38 -2.74
C VAL A 5 1.79 -9.40 -2.19
N ASP A 6 3.07 -9.73 -2.32
CA ASP A 6 4.17 -8.88 -1.87
C ASP A 6 4.22 -7.57 -2.67
N MET A 7 4.01 -7.63 -3.99
CA MET A 7 3.90 -6.44 -4.83
C MET A 7 2.69 -5.57 -4.44
N ASP A 8 1.52 -6.17 -4.22
CA ASP A 8 0.34 -5.45 -3.77
C ASP A 8 0.59 -4.74 -2.43
N VAL A 9 1.26 -5.42 -1.49
CA VAL A 9 1.62 -4.85 -0.18
C VAL A 9 2.64 -3.71 -0.33
N LYS A 10 3.61 -3.82 -1.24
CA LYS A 10 4.58 -2.75 -1.58
C LYS A 10 3.87 -1.50 -2.09
N VAL A 11 2.90 -1.66 -2.98
CA VAL A 11 2.10 -0.53 -3.50
C VAL A 11 1.27 0.10 -2.40
N LEU A 12 0.61 -0.73 -1.58
CA LEU A 12 -0.15 -0.24 -0.43
C LEU A 12 0.72 0.59 0.52
N SER A 13 1.91 0.12 0.87
CA SER A 13 2.81 0.85 1.78
C SER A 13 3.23 2.19 1.19
N LEU A 14 3.56 2.23 -0.11
CA LEU A 14 3.95 3.45 -0.79
C LEU A 14 2.78 4.46 -0.86
N PHE A 15 1.58 3.99 -1.21
CA PHE A 15 0.42 4.86 -1.33
C PHE A 15 -0.01 5.40 0.02
N ILE A 16 0.03 4.58 1.07
CA ILE A 16 -0.25 5.01 2.44
C ILE A 16 0.81 6.00 2.91
N GLN A 17 2.09 5.82 2.58
CA GLN A 17 3.15 6.78 2.89
C GLN A 17 2.92 8.13 2.22
N ILE A 18 2.64 8.16 0.91
CA ILE A 18 2.32 9.39 0.18
C ILE A 18 1.16 10.13 0.83
N TYR A 19 0.10 9.41 1.17
CA TYR A 19 -1.08 9.97 1.82
C TYR A 19 -0.71 10.56 3.19
N CYS A 20 -0.04 9.77 4.02
CA CYS A 20 0.37 10.13 5.38
C CYS A 20 1.30 11.34 5.43
N GLU A 21 2.29 11.41 4.52
CA GLU A 21 3.20 12.57 4.41
C GLU A 21 2.43 13.85 4.03
N LYS A 22 1.50 13.76 3.07
CA LYS A 22 0.80 14.93 2.53
C LYS A 22 -0.37 15.39 3.39
N LYS A 23 -1.11 14.48 4.02
CA LYS A 23 -2.31 14.78 4.81
C LYS A 23 -2.04 14.90 6.29
N HIS A 24 -1.10 14.11 6.81
CA HIS A 24 -0.82 14.01 8.24
C HIS A 24 0.61 14.46 8.57
N GLY A 25 1.15 15.44 7.85
CA GLY A 25 2.57 15.84 7.97
C GLY A 25 3.01 16.28 9.36
N SER A 26 2.10 16.78 10.19
CA SER A 26 2.35 17.20 11.58
C SER A 26 2.21 16.10 12.63
N ALA A 27 1.68 14.92 12.27
CA ALA A 27 1.49 13.83 13.20
C ALA A 27 2.81 13.11 13.51
N GLU A 28 2.93 12.58 14.73
CA GLU A 28 4.04 11.71 15.11
C GLU A 28 4.12 10.49 14.19
N LYS A 29 5.34 10.09 13.83
CA LYS A 29 5.61 9.03 12.86
C LYS A 29 6.41 7.90 13.48
N PHE A 30 6.04 6.69 13.12
CA PHE A 30 6.74 5.47 13.52
C PHE A 30 7.10 4.66 12.27
N HIS A 31 8.17 3.89 12.38
CA HIS A 31 8.52 2.94 11.34
C HIS A 31 7.51 1.79 11.32
N TRP A 32 7.01 1.46 10.14
CA TRP A 32 6.29 0.21 9.95
C TRP A 32 7.26 -0.93 9.66
N GLU A 33 7.22 -1.96 10.48
CA GLU A 33 7.94 -3.21 10.26
C GLU A 33 6.93 -4.34 10.03
N PRO A 34 6.92 -4.98 8.85
CA PRO A 34 6.00 -6.08 8.59
C PRO A 34 6.26 -7.26 9.53
N SER A 35 5.19 -7.90 10.01
CA SER A 35 5.25 -9.06 10.93
C SER A 35 5.87 -10.32 10.33
N GLU A 36 6.03 -10.38 9.01
CA GLU A 36 6.69 -11.47 8.28
C GLU A 36 7.79 -10.88 7.41
N LYS A 37 8.79 -11.71 7.03
CA LYS A 37 9.82 -11.32 6.06
C LYS A 37 9.15 -11.02 4.72
N LEU A 38 8.70 -9.78 4.52
CA LEU A 38 8.63 -9.21 3.18
C LEU A 38 10.05 -9.33 2.65
N GLN A 39 10.29 -10.29 1.76
CA GLN A 39 11.57 -10.45 1.11
C GLN A 39 11.85 -9.12 0.42
N ASP A 40 12.78 -8.36 1.00
CA ASP A 40 13.24 -7.05 0.58
C ASP A 40 12.13 -6.16 -0.03
N LEU A 41 11.68 -5.14 0.71
CA LEU A 41 10.87 -4.05 0.12
C LEU A 41 11.56 -3.43 -1.12
N GLY A 42 12.83 -3.77 -1.36
CA GLY A 42 13.63 -3.34 -2.48
C GLY A 42 14.16 -1.95 -2.17
N VAL A 43 14.17 -1.10 -3.18
CA VAL A 43 14.64 0.30 -3.07
C VAL A 43 13.59 1.21 -2.39
N LEU A 44 12.38 0.70 -2.10
CA LEU A 44 11.35 1.51 -1.45
C LEU A 44 11.74 1.83 0.01
N PRO A 45 11.70 3.11 0.42
CA PRO A 45 12.03 3.49 1.78
C PRO A 45 11.09 2.81 2.77
N ARG A 46 11.61 2.42 3.94
CA ARG A 46 10.76 1.96 5.05
C ARG A 46 9.78 3.08 5.40
N PRO A 47 8.46 2.85 5.33
CA PRO A 47 7.51 3.93 5.46
C PRO A 47 7.44 4.41 6.92
N LEU A 48 7.43 5.74 7.07
CA LEU A 48 7.20 6.44 8.32
C LEU A 48 5.74 6.89 8.36
N LEU A 49 4.95 6.29 9.26
CA LEU A 49 3.51 6.41 9.28
C LEU A 49 3.01 6.91 10.64
N CYS A 50 1.92 7.69 10.65
CA CYS A 50 1.21 7.98 11.90
C CYS A 50 0.42 6.76 12.36
N LYS A 51 -0.05 6.79 13.60
CA LYS A 51 -0.80 5.69 14.23
C LYS A 51 -1.94 5.14 13.36
N ASP A 52 -2.74 6.03 12.76
CA ASP A 52 -3.89 5.60 11.94
C ASP A 52 -3.44 4.94 10.63
N CYS A 53 -2.41 5.50 9.99
CA CYS A 53 -1.85 4.93 8.77
C CYS A 53 -1.13 3.60 9.01
N LEU A 54 -0.52 3.42 10.19
CA LEU A 54 0.06 2.13 10.62
C LEU A 54 -1.02 1.06 10.73
N GLY A 55 -2.10 1.36 11.45
CA GLY A 55 -3.23 0.44 11.57
C GLY A 55 -3.82 0.07 10.20
N LEU A 56 -3.88 1.04 9.27
CA LEU A 56 -4.37 0.81 7.92
C LEU A 56 -3.45 -0.13 7.12
N ILE A 57 -2.12 0.06 7.12
CA ILE A 57 -1.21 -0.81 6.35
C ILE A 57 -1.17 -2.23 6.94
N GLU A 58 -1.16 -2.37 8.26
CA GLU A 58 -1.21 -3.68 8.92
C GLU A 58 -2.48 -4.44 8.56
N TYR A 59 -3.63 -3.77 8.68
CA TYR A 59 -4.92 -4.31 8.29
C TYR A 59 -4.92 -4.74 6.81
N SER A 60 -4.51 -3.82 5.93
CA SER A 60 -4.57 -4.03 4.48
C SER A 60 -3.65 -5.15 4.01
N ALA A 61 -2.43 -5.20 4.54
CA ALA A 61 -1.47 -6.24 4.24
C ALA A 61 -1.95 -7.61 4.73
N ASN A 62 -2.50 -7.68 5.94
CA ASN A 62 -3.07 -8.92 6.47
C ASN A 62 -4.25 -9.42 5.62
N ARG A 63 -5.18 -8.54 5.23
CA ARG A 63 -6.29 -8.89 4.34
C ARG A 63 -5.83 -9.40 2.99
N ARG A 64 -4.74 -8.85 2.44
CA ARG A 64 -4.23 -9.31 1.15
C ARG A 64 -3.56 -10.69 1.25
N ARG A 65 -2.80 -10.94 2.33
CA ARG A 65 -2.16 -12.23 2.60
C ARG A 65 -3.18 -13.35 2.84
N LEU A 66 -4.18 -13.08 3.68
CA LEU A 66 -5.20 -14.06 4.07
C LEU A 66 -6.38 -14.15 3.08
N CYS A 67 -6.29 -13.54 1.90
CA CYS A 67 -7.38 -13.57 0.92
C CYS A 67 -7.64 -15.02 0.46
N PRO A 68 -8.88 -15.54 0.63
CA PRO A 68 -9.20 -16.94 0.33
C PRO A 68 -9.44 -17.21 -1.15
N LEU A 69 -9.54 -16.17 -1.98
CA LEU A 69 -9.86 -16.31 -3.41
C LEU A 69 -8.61 -16.65 -4.23
N ASP A 70 -8.76 -17.55 -5.20
CA ASP A 70 -7.75 -17.87 -6.20
C ASP A 70 -8.42 -18.14 -7.57
N PRO A 71 -8.15 -17.35 -8.63
CA PRO A 71 -7.26 -16.19 -8.65
C PRO A 71 -7.78 -15.04 -7.79
N LYS A 72 -6.87 -14.32 -7.13
CA LYS A 72 -7.20 -13.16 -6.30
C LYS A 72 -7.68 -11.99 -7.19
N PRO A 73 -8.95 -11.53 -7.10
CA PRO A 73 -9.39 -10.33 -7.82
C PRO A 73 -8.77 -9.07 -7.20
N THR A 74 -8.94 -7.93 -7.87
CA THR A 74 -8.72 -6.63 -7.23
C THR A 74 -9.77 -6.43 -6.15
N CYS A 75 -9.44 -5.74 -5.05
CA CYS A 75 -10.41 -5.49 -3.98
C CYS A 75 -11.66 -4.72 -4.46
N ARG A 76 -11.53 -3.95 -5.55
CA ARG A 76 -12.63 -3.25 -6.21
C ARG A 76 -13.64 -4.21 -6.83
N ASN A 77 -13.16 -5.29 -7.47
CA ASN A 77 -13.98 -6.27 -8.19
C ASN A 77 -14.17 -7.57 -7.37
N CYS A 78 -13.89 -7.54 -6.07
CA CYS A 78 -13.93 -8.70 -5.19
C CYS A 78 -15.35 -8.93 -4.67
N GLU A 79 -15.93 -10.11 -4.88
CA GLU A 79 -17.32 -10.40 -4.54
C GLU A 79 -17.58 -10.51 -3.03
N ILE A 80 -16.57 -10.94 -2.24
CA ILE A 80 -16.74 -11.15 -0.79
C ILE A 80 -16.51 -9.90 0.06
N HIS A 81 -15.96 -8.82 -0.53
CA HIS A 81 -15.69 -7.52 0.11
C HIS A 81 -15.27 -7.57 1.60
N CYS A 82 -14.17 -8.27 1.90
CA CYS A 82 -13.70 -8.56 3.28
C CYS A 82 -13.13 -7.35 4.08
N TYR A 83 -13.19 -6.13 3.54
CA TYR A 83 -12.75 -4.93 4.25
C TYR A 83 -13.87 -4.40 5.17
N GLN A 84 -13.56 -4.18 6.45
CA GLN A 84 -14.43 -3.45 7.38
C GLN A 84 -14.68 -2.02 6.84
N GLY A 85 -15.88 -1.49 7.08
CA GLY A 85 -16.35 -0.20 6.55
C GLY A 85 -15.34 0.93 6.67
N ASP A 86 -14.90 1.24 7.90
CA ASP A 86 -13.98 2.35 8.16
C ASP A 86 -12.66 2.20 7.39
N TYR A 87 -12.04 1.02 7.47
CA TYR A 87 -10.82 0.71 6.72
C TYR A 87 -11.02 0.73 5.20
N ARG A 88 -12.20 0.33 4.71
CA ARG A 88 -12.57 0.36 3.29
C ARG A 88 -12.63 1.79 2.77
N ASP A 89 -13.19 2.70 3.56
CA ASP A 89 -13.32 4.10 3.19
C ASP A 89 -11.96 4.80 3.25
N MET A 90 -11.18 4.55 4.30
CA MET A 90 -9.80 5.01 4.41
C MET A 90 -8.94 4.56 3.23
N ILE A 91 -8.93 3.27 2.90
CA ILE A 91 -8.08 2.78 1.80
C ILE A 91 -8.53 3.33 0.45
N ARG A 92 -9.83 3.51 0.22
CA ARG A 92 -10.34 4.14 -1.01
C ARG A 92 -9.87 5.57 -1.15
N GLU A 93 -9.87 6.32 -0.06
CA GLU A 93 -9.36 7.68 -0.06
C GLU A 93 -7.86 7.70 -0.37
N VAL A 94 -7.08 6.85 0.30
CA VAL A 94 -5.64 6.69 0.06
C VAL A 94 -5.36 6.35 -1.40
N MET A 95 -6.03 5.33 -1.96
CA MET A 95 -5.81 4.92 -3.35
C MET A 95 -6.12 6.05 -4.34
N ARG A 96 -7.24 6.77 -4.13
CA ARG A 96 -7.66 7.89 -4.99
C ARG A 96 -6.72 9.08 -4.88
N PHE A 97 -6.27 9.41 -3.67
CA PHE A 97 -5.40 10.54 -3.41
C PHE A 97 -3.99 10.25 -3.93
N SER A 98 -3.38 9.17 -3.45
CA SER A 98 -1.98 8.85 -3.72
C SER A 98 -1.72 8.49 -5.17
N GLY A 99 -2.69 7.90 -5.89
CA GLY A 99 -2.57 7.66 -7.33
C GLY A 99 -2.26 8.93 -8.14
N LYS A 100 -2.81 10.09 -7.73
CA LYS A 100 -2.53 11.38 -8.40
C LYS A 100 -1.12 11.90 -8.13
N TYR A 101 -0.51 11.52 -7.00
CA TYR A 101 0.80 12.00 -6.57
C TYR A 101 1.92 10.97 -6.79
N PHE A 102 1.57 9.72 -7.13
CA PHE A 102 2.51 8.62 -7.25
C PHE A 102 3.63 8.91 -8.26
N LEU A 103 3.31 9.38 -9.47
CA LEU A 103 4.32 9.69 -10.49
C LEU A 103 5.28 10.79 -10.05
N VAL A 104 4.76 11.85 -9.40
CA VAL A 104 5.60 12.95 -8.88
C VAL A 104 6.48 12.46 -7.73
N TYR A 105 5.94 11.62 -6.86
CA TYR A 105 6.69 11.01 -5.77
C TYR A 105 7.81 10.12 -6.30
N ALA A 106 7.50 9.26 -7.27
CA ALA A 106 8.45 8.38 -7.94
C ALA A 106 9.60 9.14 -8.58
N PHE A 107 9.29 10.22 -9.33
CA PHE A 107 10.29 11.08 -9.97
C PHE A 107 11.24 11.71 -8.93
N ARG A 108 10.68 12.24 -7.83
CA ARG A 108 11.45 12.90 -6.77
C ARG A 108 12.40 11.96 -6.04
N HIS A 109 12.04 10.69 -5.93
CA HIS A 109 12.80 9.67 -5.18
C HIS A 109 13.58 8.71 -6.08
N GLY A 110 13.65 8.96 -7.38
CA GLY A 110 14.42 8.13 -8.32
C GLY A 110 13.86 6.72 -8.53
N LEU A 111 12.59 6.47 -8.18
CA LEU A 111 11.94 5.16 -8.21
C LEU A 111 11.43 4.78 -9.61
N PHE A 112 12.13 5.15 -10.68
CA PHE A 112 11.62 5.05 -12.06
C PHE A 112 11.41 3.60 -12.50
N LYS A 113 12.32 2.71 -12.14
CA LYS A 113 12.26 1.29 -12.53
C LYS A 113 11.14 0.57 -11.79
N GLU A 114 11.05 0.79 -10.48
CA GLU A 114 10.04 0.24 -9.59
C GLU A 114 8.66 0.78 -9.94
N SER A 115 8.57 2.05 -10.33
CA SER A 115 7.31 2.65 -10.75
C SER A 115 6.82 2.08 -12.08
N TRP A 116 7.73 1.78 -13.00
CA TRP A 116 7.38 1.09 -14.24
C TRP A 116 6.91 -0.34 -13.98
N GLU A 117 7.56 -1.07 -13.07
CA GLU A 117 7.12 -2.40 -12.61
C GLU A 117 5.74 -2.34 -11.93
N ILE A 118 5.50 -1.34 -11.08
CA ILE A 118 4.17 -1.11 -10.47
C ILE A 118 3.14 -0.82 -11.55
N ILE A 119 3.39 0.15 -12.43
CA ILE A 119 2.43 0.54 -13.48
C ILE A 119 2.08 -0.65 -14.38
N THR A 120 3.06 -1.46 -14.77
CA THR A 120 2.84 -2.64 -15.63
C THR A 120 2.22 -3.83 -14.89
N HIS A 121 2.31 -3.90 -13.55
CA HIS A 121 1.67 -4.97 -12.77
C HIS A 121 0.15 -4.77 -12.61
N PHE A 122 -0.35 -3.55 -12.82
CA PHE A 122 -1.77 -3.19 -12.66
C PHE A 122 -2.48 -2.83 -13.99
N ILE A 123 -1.79 -2.92 -15.14
CA ILE A 123 -2.34 -2.81 -16.50
C ILE A 123 -2.38 -4.20 -17.11
#